data_AF-A0A849YT28-F1
#
_entry.id   AF-A0A849YT28-F1
#
_cell.length_a   1.000
_cell.length_b   1.000
_cell.length_c   1.000
_cell.angle_alpha   90.00
_cell.angle_beta   90.00
_cell.angle_gamma   90.00
#
_symmetry.space_group_name_H-M   'P 1'
#
loop_
_entity.id
_entity.type
_entity.pdbx_description
1 polymer ?
#
loop_
_entity_poly.entity_id
_entity_poly.type
_entity_poly.pdbx_seq_one_letter_code
_entity_poly.pdbx_strand_id
1 'polypeptide(L)'
;ETIALSADGSQIAFSPDGGGAEVRDLKKKTMRKLTKGGNGRGLAFSPDGKKLFGTFGEFQAVELDVATGGQQRAWSPPGYLFDSQYLASGDLVATGHHGLMIFSGAGGKAKAEVDWIDRMGVAALPDASVICGISSFVGKGRESMDDEIVCFAKKP
;
A
#
# COMPACT_ATOMS: atom_id res chain seq x y z
N GLU A 1 4.04 -4.86 -12.03
CA GLU A 1 3.50 -3.59 -12.54
C GLU A 1 2.33 -3.18 -11.67
N THR A 2 2.19 -1.88 -11.37
CA THR A 2 1.13 -1.34 -10.52
C THR A 2 0.88 0.10 -10.93
N ILE A 3 -0.35 0.58 -10.72
CA ILE A 3 -0.76 1.95 -11.00
C ILE A 3 -1.71 2.45 -9.90
N ALA A 4 -1.64 3.74 -9.59
CA ALA A 4 -2.54 4.41 -8.67
C ALA A 4 -2.93 5.79 -9.21
N LEU A 5 -4.13 6.25 -8.88
CA LEU A 5 -4.65 7.59 -9.19
C LEU A 5 -4.69 8.43 -7.90
N SER A 6 -4.39 9.72 -7.99
CA SER A 6 -4.67 10.65 -6.89
C SER A 6 -6.19 10.87 -6.76
N ALA A 7 -6.65 11.21 -5.55
CA ALA A 7 -8.08 11.37 -5.27
C ALA A 7 -8.75 12.45 -6.14
N ASP A 8 -8.01 13.49 -6.53
CA ASP A 8 -8.48 14.57 -7.41
C ASP A 8 -8.35 14.23 -8.91
N GLY A 9 -7.86 13.03 -9.25
CA GLY A 9 -7.64 12.56 -10.62
C GLY A 9 -6.58 13.36 -11.40
N SER A 10 -5.78 14.20 -10.73
CA SER A 10 -4.78 15.04 -11.42
C SER A 10 -3.44 14.33 -11.65
N GLN A 11 -3.18 13.23 -10.93
CA GLN A 11 -1.93 12.50 -10.99
C GLN A 11 -2.12 10.99 -11.08
N ILE A 12 -1.17 10.34 -11.76
CA ILE A 12 -0.98 8.88 -11.69
C ILE A 12 0.39 8.56 -11.13
N ALA A 13 0.49 7.49 -10.33
CA ALA A 13 1.74 6.88 -9.92
C ALA A 13 1.82 5.48 -10.53
N PHE A 14 2.99 5.08 -10.99
CA PHE A 14 3.22 3.72 -11.51
C PHE A 14 4.65 3.26 -11.25
N SER A 15 4.85 1.94 -11.25
CA SER A 15 6.17 1.33 -11.17
C SER A 15 6.57 0.77 -12.55
N PRO A 16 7.61 1.32 -13.20
CA PRO A 16 8.09 0.83 -14.49
C PRO A 16 8.98 -0.43 -14.33
N ASP A 17 9.26 -1.12 -15.43
CA ASP A 17 10.07 -2.35 -15.47
C ASP A 17 11.54 -2.19 -15.01
N GLY A 18 11.99 -0.96 -14.79
CA GLY A 18 13.28 -0.64 -14.15
C GLY A 18 13.22 -0.40 -12.64
N GLY A 19 12.06 -0.64 -12.02
CA GLY A 19 11.80 -0.45 -10.60
C GLY A 19 11.64 1.00 -10.16
N GLY A 20 11.37 1.15 -8.87
CA GLY A 20 11.01 2.41 -8.23
C GLY A 20 9.60 2.86 -8.57
N ALA A 21 9.32 4.14 -8.37
CA ALA A 21 8.03 4.75 -8.66
C ALA A 21 8.21 6.05 -9.44
N GLU A 22 7.29 6.28 -10.37
CA GLU A 22 7.18 7.51 -11.13
C GLU A 22 5.77 8.10 -10.96
N VAL A 23 5.68 9.42 -11.02
CA VAL A 23 4.43 10.16 -10.99
C VAL A 23 4.28 11.01 -12.24
N ARG A 24 3.10 10.97 -12.85
CA ARG A 24 2.67 11.85 -13.95
C ARG A 24 1.63 12.83 -13.44
N ASP A 25 1.87 14.11 -13.68
CA ASP A 25 0.81 15.12 -13.63
C ASP A 25 0.06 15.09 -14.98
N LEU A 26 -1.23 14.76 -14.94
CA LEU A 26 -2.06 14.60 -16.13
C LEU A 26 -2.45 15.95 -16.75
N LYS A 27 -2.53 17.02 -15.96
CA LYS A 27 -2.88 18.36 -16.43
C LYS A 27 -1.70 19.04 -17.11
N LYS A 28 -0.54 19.00 -16.46
CA LYS A 28 0.72 19.60 -16.95
C LYS A 28 1.47 18.71 -17.93
N LYS A 29 1.08 17.43 -18.03
CA LYS A 29 1.75 16.39 -18.83
C LYS A 29 3.24 16.24 -18.47
N THR A 30 3.58 16.49 -17.21
CA THR A 30 4.95 16.36 -16.70
C THR A 30 5.14 15.03 -15.98
N MET A 31 6.33 14.48 -16.09
CA MET A 31 6.74 13.23 -15.46
C MET A 31 7.85 13.46 -14.45
N ARG A 32 7.84 12.70 -13.35
CA ARG A 32 8.91 12.69 -12.38
C ARG A 32 9.15 11.27 -11.86
N LYS A 33 10.43 10.91 -11.75
CA LYS A 33 10.85 9.72 -11.01
C LYS A 33 11.03 10.07 -9.54
N LEU A 34 10.29 9.39 -8.65
CA LEU A 34 10.35 9.62 -7.20
C LEU A 34 11.44 8.80 -6.53
N THR A 35 11.62 7.55 -6.97
CA THR A 35 12.64 6.67 -6.40
C THR A 35 13.21 5.72 -7.45
N LYS A 36 14.37 5.12 -7.17
CA LYS A 36 15.06 4.12 -7.99
C LYS A 36 15.14 2.80 -7.23
N GLY A 37 15.12 1.68 -7.96
CA GLY A 37 15.34 0.35 -7.41
C GLY A 37 14.09 -0.27 -6.79
N GLY A 38 14.11 -1.60 -6.68
CA GLY A 38 13.01 -2.44 -6.19
C GLY A 38 11.79 -2.45 -7.13
N ASN A 39 11.13 -3.60 -7.27
CA ASN A 39 9.86 -3.64 -7.97
C ASN A 39 8.79 -2.98 -7.09
N GLY A 40 8.29 -1.83 -7.54
CA GLY A 40 7.22 -1.10 -6.86
C GLY A 40 5.93 -1.92 -6.93
N ARG A 41 5.42 -2.34 -5.76
CA ARG A 41 4.09 -2.94 -5.59
C ARG A 41 3.27 -2.12 -4.60
N GLY A 42 1.95 -2.25 -4.66
CA GLY A 42 1.03 -1.55 -3.75
C GLY A 42 1.32 -0.06 -3.65
N LEU A 43 1.22 0.68 -4.77
CA LEU A 43 1.32 2.14 -4.74
C LEU A 43 -0.01 2.73 -4.29
N ALA A 44 0.03 3.71 -3.38
CA ALA A 44 -1.17 4.43 -2.93
C ALA A 44 -0.86 5.90 -2.70
N PHE A 45 -1.72 6.80 -3.20
CA PHE A 45 -1.65 8.22 -2.87
C PHE A 45 -2.32 8.49 -1.53
N SER A 46 -1.77 9.44 -0.77
CA SER A 46 -2.50 10.01 0.37
C SER A 46 -3.77 10.73 -0.09
N PRO A 47 -4.78 10.90 0.78
CA PRO A 47 -6.03 11.56 0.40
C PRO A 47 -5.83 13.00 -0.10
N ASP A 48 -4.78 13.68 0.36
CA ASP A 48 -4.39 15.02 -0.09
C ASP A 48 -3.49 15.03 -1.34
N GLY A 49 -3.10 13.86 -1.85
CA GLY A 49 -2.25 13.69 -3.03
C GLY A 49 -0.79 14.12 -2.85
N LYS A 50 -0.36 14.51 -1.64
CA LYS A 50 0.99 15.03 -1.40
C LYS A 50 2.01 13.93 -1.11
N LYS A 51 1.55 12.74 -0.75
CA LYS A 51 2.39 11.62 -0.38
C LYS A 51 2.06 10.41 -1.24
N LEU A 52 3.08 9.61 -1.50
CA LEU A 52 2.96 8.33 -2.17
C LEU A 52 3.54 7.25 -1.27
N PHE A 53 2.72 6.28 -0.90
CA PHE A 53 3.21 5.04 -0.32
C PHE A 53 3.57 4.08 -1.43
N GLY A 54 4.65 3.34 -1.24
CA GLY A 54 5.04 2.27 -2.13
C GLY A 54 5.88 1.23 -1.42
N THR A 55 5.81 0.02 -1.94
CA THR A 55 6.58 -1.11 -1.45
C THR A 55 7.59 -1.49 -2.52
N PHE A 56 8.87 -1.53 -2.15
CA PHE A 56 9.97 -1.64 -3.11
C PHE A 56 10.84 -2.84 -2.74
N GLY A 57 10.42 -4.02 -3.21
CA GLY A 57 11.04 -5.30 -2.82
C GLY A 57 10.36 -5.93 -1.60
N GLU A 58 11.07 -6.85 -0.94
CA GLU A 58 10.47 -7.77 0.04
C GLU A 58 10.21 -7.15 1.41
N PHE A 59 11.14 -6.34 1.92
CA PHE A 59 11.11 -5.86 3.31
C PHE A 59 11.16 -4.34 3.40
N GLN A 60 10.71 -3.65 2.35
CA GLN A 60 10.78 -2.19 2.28
C GLN A 60 9.42 -1.62 1.86
N ALA A 61 8.81 -0.89 2.77
CA ALA A 61 7.68 -0.02 2.53
C ALA A 61 8.10 1.41 2.87
N VAL A 62 7.77 2.38 2.02
CA VAL A 62 8.17 3.78 2.23
C VAL A 62 7.02 4.71 1.87
N GLU A 63 6.99 5.84 2.57
CA GLU A 63 6.19 7.01 2.21
C GLU A 63 7.13 8.07 1.65
N LEU A 64 6.83 8.52 0.43
CA LEU A 64 7.58 9.53 -0.30
C LEU A 64 6.75 10.80 -0.40
N ASP A 65 7.39 11.96 -0.28
CA ASP A 65 6.81 13.24 -0.66
C ASP A 65 6.76 13.33 -2.21
N VAL A 66 5.58 13.60 -2.76
CA VAL A 66 5.35 13.60 -4.22
C VAL A 66 6.06 14.78 -4.89
N ALA A 67 6.17 15.91 -4.20
CA ALA A 67 6.75 17.13 -4.77
C ALA A 67 8.28 17.09 -4.87
N THR A 68 8.94 16.36 -3.97
CA THR A 68 10.40 16.32 -3.83
C THR A 68 10.98 14.94 -4.13
N GLY A 69 10.20 13.87 -3.99
CA GLY A 69 10.69 12.48 -3.97
C GLY A 69 11.38 12.10 -2.66
N GLY A 70 11.40 12.99 -1.66
CA GLY A 70 12.05 12.73 -0.39
C GLY A 70 11.29 11.70 0.44
N GLN A 71 11.98 10.67 0.91
CA GLN A 71 11.43 9.69 1.83
C GLN A 71 11.06 10.34 3.17
N GLN A 72 9.79 10.27 3.55
CA GLN A 72 9.24 10.82 4.79
C GLN A 72 9.19 9.76 5.89
N ARG A 73 8.74 8.55 5.54
CA ARG A 73 8.64 7.41 6.45
C ARG A 73 9.13 6.14 5.77
N ALA A 74 9.65 5.22 6.56
CA ALA A 74 10.02 3.89 6.10
C ALA A 74 9.65 2.85 7.13
N TRP A 75 9.25 1.68 6.63
CA TRP A 75 8.93 0.52 7.42
C TRP A 75 9.60 -0.72 6.85
N SER A 76 9.89 -1.65 7.77
CA SER A 76 10.37 -2.98 7.44
C SER A 76 9.26 -3.99 7.74
N PRO A 77 8.38 -4.29 6.77
CA PRO A 77 7.43 -5.40 6.90
C PRO A 77 8.17 -6.74 6.93
N PRO A 78 7.54 -7.79 7.49
CA PRO A 78 8.14 -9.13 7.59
C PRO A 78 8.13 -9.92 6.27
N GLY A 79 7.70 -9.33 5.15
CA GLY A 79 7.70 -9.96 3.83
C GLY A 79 6.98 -9.11 2.78
N TYR A 80 6.86 -9.68 1.57
CA TYR A 80 6.27 -8.99 0.42
C TYR A 80 4.86 -8.47 0.71
N LEU A 81 4.65 -7.23 0.29
CA LEU A 81 3.35 -6.59 0.20
C LEU A 81 2.83 -6.64 -1.25
N PHE A 82 1.51 -6.65 -1.39
CA PHE A 82 0.84 -6.78 -2.68
C PHE A 82 0.07 -5.52 -3.05
N ASP A 83 -0.94 -5.21 -2.24
CA ASP A 83 -1.83 -4.08 -2.46
C ASP A 83 -1.86 -3.18 -1.23
N SER A 84 -2.13 -1.90 -1.43
CA SER A 84 -2.14 -0.92 -0.35
C SER A 84 -3.14 0.21 -0.59
N GLN A 85 -3.56 0.83 0.50
CA GLN A 85 -4.46 1.98 0.46
C GLN A 85 -4.19 2.93 1.62
N TYR A 86 -4.30 4.23 1.37
CA TYR A 86 -4.38 5.21 2.44
C TYR A 86 -5.80 5.29 3.02
N LEU A 87 -5.85 5.39 4.34
CA LEU A 87 -7.05 5.74 5.09
C LEU A 87 -7.18 7.26 5.21
N ALA A 88 -8.39 7.78 5.44
CA ALA A 88 -8.58 9.22 5.66
C ALA A 88 -7.88 9.73 6.93
N SER A 89 -7.57 8.85 7.88
CA SER A 89 -6.74 9.16 9.05
C SER A 89 -5.29 9.51 8.70
N GLY A 90 -4.82 9.17 7.50
CA GLY A 90 -3.41 9.24 7.10
C GLY A 90 -2.59 7.98 7.45
N ASP A 91 -3.25 6.98 8.03
CA ASP A 91 -2.71 5.63 8.15
C ASP A 91 -2.75 4.92 6.81
N LEU A 92 -1.96 3.86 6.72
CA LEU A 92 -1.82 3.04 5.53
C LEU A 92 -2.21 1.61 5.86
N VAL A 93 -2.97 0.98 4.97
CA VAL A 93 -3.26 -0.46 5.03
C VAL A 93 -2.58 -1.14 3.87
N ALA A 94 -1.97 -2.30 4.09
CA ALA A 94 -1.46 -3.13 3.01
C ALA A 94 -1.66 -4.61 3.29
N THR A 95 -1.83 -5.39 2.23
CA THR A 95 -1.86 -6.85 2.30
C THR A 95 -0.50 -7.41 1.90
N GLY A 96 -0.11 -8.54 2.47
CA GLY A 96 1.14 -9.23 2.15
C GLY A 96 1.11 -10.69 2.54
N HIS A 97 2.23 -11.39 2.32
CA HIS A 97 2.39 -12.82 2.67
C HIS A 97 2.15 -13.14 4.16
N HIS A 98 2.24 -12.12 5.01
CA HIS A 98 2.07 -12.22 6.45
C HIS A 98 0.75 -11.59 6.91
N GLY A 99 -0.18 -11.32 5.99
CA GLY A 99 -1.49 -10.79 6.33
C GLY A 99 -1.72 -9.30 6.08
N LEU A 100 -2.73 -8.76 6.75
CA LEU A 100 -3.06 -7.33 6.71
C LEU A 100 -2.19 -6.58 7.72
N MET A 101 -1.56 -5.53 7.24
CA MET A 101 -0.72 -4.61 8.02
C MET A 101 -1.32 -3.23 8.02
N ILE A 102 -1.28 -2.57 9.18
CA ILE A 102 -1.58 -1.15 9.34
C ILE A 102 -0.30 -0.41 9.69
N PHE A 103 0.03 0.64 8.93
CA PHE A 103 1.21 1.47 9.12
C PHE A 103 0.80 2.86 9.61
N SER A 104 1.18 3.16 10.86
CA SER A 104 0.90 4.41 11.56
C SER A 104 2.19 5.05 12.09
N GLY A 105 2.12 6.33 12.46
CA GLY A 105 3.22 7.02 13.15
C GLY A 105 4.46 7.28 12.29
N ALA A 106 5.62 7.44 12.93
CA ALA A 106 6.86 7.95 12.31
C ALA A 106 7.68 6.92 11.50
N GLY A 107 7.23 5.66 11.38
CA GLY A 107 8.00 4.58 10.74
C GLY A 107 8.48 3.50 11.71
N GLY A 108 9.18 2.49 11.18
CA GLY A 108 9.83 1.43 11.98
C GLY A 108 9.46 0.00 11.58
N LYS A 109 9.58 -0.95 12.52
CA LYS A 109 9.16 -2.34 12.26
C LYS A 109 7.64 -2.40 12.16
N ALA A 110 7.13 -2.93 11.05
CA ALA A 110 5.71 -3.22 10.92
C ALA A 110 5.43 -4.65 11.40
N LYS A 111 4.28 -4.84 12.03
CA LYS A 111 3.73 -6.15 12.37
C LYS A 111 2.38 -6.27 11.70
N ALA A 112 2.02 -7.50 11.32
CA ALA A 112 0.68 -7.77 10.86
C ALA A 112 -0.31 -7.59 12.02
N GLU A 113 -1.45 -7.00 11.71
CA GLU A 113 -2.59 -6.89 12.62
C GLU A 113 -3.50 -8.11 12.48
N VAL A 114 -3.51 -8.70 11.28
CA VAL A 114 -4.20 -9.96 10.99
C VAL A 114 -3.23 -10.87 10.23
N ASP A 115 -2.76 -11.94 10.85
CA ASP A 115 -1.62 -12.75 10.37
C ASP A 115 -1.95 -13.81 9.29
N TRP A 116 -3.23 -13.96 8.90
CA TRP A 116 -3.70 -15.09 8.08
C TRP A 116 -4.44 -14.68 6.81
N ILE A 117 -4.20 -13.48 6.27
CA ILE A 117 -4.74 -13.06 4.96
C ILE A 117 -3.63 -13.18 3.93
N ASP A 118 -3.61 -14.28 3.17
CA ASP A 118 -2.69 -14.45 2.06
C ASP A 118 -3.45 -14.24 0.75
N ARG A 119 -3.03 -13.22 -0.03
CA ARG A 119 -3.51 -12.79 -1.38
C ARG A 119 -4.84 -12.02 -1.50
N MET A 120 -4.80 -10.72 -1.82
CA MET A 120 -4.57 -10.19 -3.20
C MET A 120 -4.98 -8.72 -3.36
N GLY A 121 -5.95 -8.23 -2.60
CA GLY A 121 -6.45 -6.86 -2.68
C GLY A 121 -6.91 -6.36 -1.34
N VAL A 122 -6.83 -5.05 -1.14
CA VAL A 122 -7.36 -4.39 0.06
C VAL A 122 -8.33 -3.29 -0.35
N ALA A 123 -9.49 -3.27 0.32
CA ALA A 123 -10.45 -2.20 0.18
C ALA A 123 -10.88 -1.75 1.58
N ALA A 124 -10.57 -0.50 1.92
CA ALA A 124 -11.02 0.13 3.15
C ALA A 124 -12.00 1.26 2.84
N LEU A 125 -12.96 1.44 3.74
CA LEU A 125 -13.74 2.66 3.77
C LEU A 125 -12.84 3.85 4.15
N PRO A 126 -13.14 5.07 3.67
CA PRO A 126 -12.32 6.24 3.97
C PRO A 126 -12.13 6.48 5.47
N ASP A 127 -13.17 6.26 6.26
CA ASP A 127 -13.15 6.39 7.72
C ASP A 127 -12.49 5.20 8.45
N ALA A 128 -11.99 4.21 7.70
CA ALA A 128 -11.44 2.95 8.18
C ALA A 128 -12.39 2.15 9.07
N SER A 129 -13.70 2.42 9.02
CA SER A 129 -14.71 1.69 9.79
C SER A 129 -14.79 0.23 9.34
N VAL A 130 -14.50 -0.04 8.06
CA VAL A 130 -14.38 -1.38 7.49
C VAL A 130 -13.14 -1.47 6.62
N ILE A 131 -12.36 -2.54 6.81
CA ILE A 131 -11.26 -2.95 5.93
C ILE A 131 -11.54 -4.36 5.48
N CYS A 132 -11.64 -4.58 4.18
CA CYS A 132 -11.81 -5.89 3.57
C CYS A 132 -10.52 -6.29 2.84
N GLY A 133 -10.14 -7.55 3.00
CA GLY A 133 -9.14 -8.22 2.18
C GLY A 133 -9.76 -9.43 1.50
N ILE A 134 -9.21 -9.82 0.35
CA ILE A 134 -9.46 -11.14 -0.23
C ILE A 134 -8.34 -12.07 0.25
N SER A 135 -8.63 -13.36 0.44
CA SER A 135 -7.63 -14.36 0.71
C SER A 135 -7.99 -15.72 0.12
N SER A 136 -6.99 -16.42 -0.44
CA SER A 136 -7.12 -17.83 -0.83
C SER A 136 -6.76 -18.80 0.31
N PHE A 137 -6.46 -18.28 1.52
CA PHE A 137 -6.02 -19.06 2.68
C PHE A 137 -6.55 -18.43 3.96
N VAL A 138 -7.34 -19.16 4.75
CA VAL A 138 -7.86 -18.64 6.04
C VAL A 138 -7.39 -19.52 7.19
N GLY A 139 -6.97 -18.89 8.29
CA GLY A 139 -6.64 -19.55 9.55
C GLY A 139 -5.14 -19.85 9.79
N LYS A 140 -4.80 -20.20 11.03
CA LYS A 140 -3.41 -20.48 11.48
C LYS A 140 -2.73 -21.67 10.77
N GLY A 141 -3.47 -22.45 9.99
CA GLY A 141 -3.01 -23.68 9.34
C GLY A 141 -2.61 -23.56 7.86
N ARG A 142 -2.78 -22.39 7.21
CA ARG A 142 -2.60 -22.23 5.75
C ARG A 142 -3.30 -23.34 4.95
N GLU A 143 -4.51 -23.70 5.35
CA GLU A 143 -5.32 -24.63 4.56
C GLU A 143 -5.86 -23.88 3.34
N SER A 144 -5.62 -24.42 2.15
CA SER A 144 -6.11 -23.82 0.90
C SER A 144 -7.62 -23.91 0.85
N MET A 145 -8.30 -22.78 0.63
CA MET A 145 -9.73 -22.74 0.34
C MET A 145 -9.99 -21.88 -0.91
N ASP A 146 -11.25 -21.86 -1.36
CA ASP A 146 -11.73 -20.90 -2.36
C ASP A 146 -11.48 -19.46 -1.90
N ASP A 147 -11.36 -18.51 -2.83
CA ASP A 147 -11.11 -17.10 -2.50
C ASP A 147 -12.22 -16.54 -1.58
N GLU A 148 -11.88 -16.21 -0.34
CA GLU A 148 -12.80 -15.62 0.64
C GLU A 148 -12.56 -14.12 0.80
N ILE A 149 -13.66 -13.37 0.97
CA ILE A 149 -13.61 -11.96 1.39
C ILE A 149 -13.69 -11.91 2.92
N VAL A 150 -12.67 -11.34 3.55
CA VAL A 150 -12.62 -11.13 4.99
C VAL A 150 -12.65 -9.64 5.29
N CYS A 151 -13.68 -9.19 6.02
CA CYS A 151 -13.84 -7.80 6.42
C CYS A 151 -13.72 -7.62 7.93
N PHE A 152 -13.00 -6.58 8.35
CA PHE A 152 -12.81 -6.18 9.74
C PHE A 152 -13.50 -4.85 9.95
N ALA A 153 -14.36 -4.78 10.96
CA ALA A 153 -14.86 -3.50 11.46
C ALA A 153 -14.00 -3.07 12.65
N LYS A 154 -13.48 -1.84 12.62
CA LYS A 154 -12.81 -1.27 13.80
C LYS A 154 -13.87 -1.12 14.89
N LYS A 155 -13.71 -1.82 16.02
CA LYS A 155 -14.63 -1.67 17.15
C LYS A 155 -14.61 -0.20 17.62
N PRO A 156 -15.76 0.37 18.00
CA PRO A 156 -15.85 1.75 18.50
C PRO A 156 -14.97 1.98 19.73
#